data_AF-A0AAP3A3Q9-F1
#
_entry.id   AF-A0AAP3A3Q9-F1
#
_cell.length_a   1.000
_cell.length_b   1.000
_cell.length_c   1.000
_cell.angle_alpha   90.00
_cell.angle_beta   90.00
_cell.angle_gamma   90.00
#
_symmetry.space_group_name_H-M   'P 1'
#
loop_
_entity.id
_entity.type
_entity.pdbx_description
1 polymer ?
#
loop_
_entity_poly.entity_id
_entity_poly.type
_entity_poly.pdbx_seq_one_letter_code
_entity_poly.pdbx_strand_id
1 'polypeptide(L)' 'PLVLHGASGISDADIKTAISLGIAKINIHTELCQAAMVAVKENQDQPFLHLEREVRKAVKERALEKIKLFGSDGKAE' A
#
# COMPACT_ATOMS: atom_id res chain seq x y z
N PRO A 1 19.75 -0.83 9.71
CA PRO A 1 18.37 -1.11 9.26
C PRO A 1 18.36 -1.63 7.81
N LEU A 2 17.76 -2.81 7.56
CA LEU A 2 17.73 -3.42 6.22
C LEU A 2 16.50 -2.95 5.42
N VAL A 3 16.62 -2.96 4.09
CA VAL A 3 15.58 -2.50 3.15
C VAL A 3 15.12 -3.65 2.25
N LEU A 4 13.81 -3.84 2.13
CA LEU A 4 13.18 -4.78 1.20
C LEU A 4 12.63 -4.03 -0.02
N HIS A 5 13.24 -4.28 -1.18
CA HIS A 5 12.74 -3.82 -2.48
C HIS A 5 11.82 -4.86 -3.12
N GLY A 6 10.88 -4.39 -3.96
CA GLY A 6 10.00 -5.30 -4.72
C GLY A 6 9.02 -6.08 -3.85
N ALA A 7 8.53 -5.50 -2.75
CA ALA A 7 7.68 -6.21 -1.79
C ALA A 7 6.25 -6.50 -2.31
N SER A 8 5.80 -5.80 -3.35
CA SER A 8 4.46 -6.01 -3.92
C SER A 8 4.35 -7.40 -4.55
N GLY A 9 3.41 -8.20 -4.05
CA GLY A 9 3.18 -9.59 -4.47
C GLY A 9 3.82 -10.65 -3.57
N ILE A 10 4.67 -10.25 -2.62
CA ILE A 10 5.14 -11.14 -1.55
C ILE A 10 3.99 -11.41 -0.57
N SER A 11 3.92 -12.63 -0.03
CA SER A 11 2.88 -12.99 0.92
C SER A 11 3.02 -12.21 2.23
N ASP A 12 1.91 -11.92 2.89
CA ASP A 12 1.90 -11.23 4.19
C ASP A 12 2.70 -12.01 5.26
N ALA A 13 2.74 -13.35 5.16
CA ALA A 13 3.52 -14.19 6.06
C ALA A 13 5.04 -14.02 5.86
N ASP A 14 5.48 -13.96 4.60
CA ASP A 14 6.89 -13.74 4.28
C ASP A 14 7.33 -12.31 4.61
N ILE A 15 6.45 -11.32 4.43
CA ILE A 15 6.70 -9.95 4.88
C ILE A 15 6.92 -9.90 6.39
N LYS A 16 6.05 -10.53 7.17
CA LYS A 16 6.19 -10.59 8.63
C LYS A 16 7.47 -11.31 9.06
N THR A 17 7.84 -12.37 8.34
CA THR A 17 9.10 -13.11 8.56
C THR A 17 10.31 -12.24 8.23
N ALA A 18 10.30 -11.51 7.12
CA ALA A 18 11.38 -10.61 6.75
C ALA A 18 11.58 -9.48 7.78
N ILE A 19 10.49 -8.95 8.34
CA ILE A 19 10.53 -7.95 9.41
C ILE A 19 11.18 -8.56 10.67
N SER A 20 10.79 -9.77 11.08
CA SER A 20 11.41 -10.42 12.25
C SER A 20 12.90 -10.73 12.07
N LEU A 21 13.36 -10.83 10.82
CA LEU A 21 14.77 -11.01 10.45
C LEU A 21 15.55 -9.70 10.25
N GLY A 22 14.94 -8.54 10.52
CA GLY A 22 15.63 -7.24 10.58
C GLY A 22 15.37 -6.27 9.41
N ILE A 23 14.42 -6.57 8.52
CA ILE A 23 13.90 -5.56 7.58
C ILE A 23 13.21 -4.46 8.37
N ALA A 24 13.63 -3.22 8.14
CA ALA A 24 13.11 -2.03 8.80
C ALA A 24 12.50 -1.01 7.83
N LYS A 25 12.65 -1.21 6.51
CA LYS A 25 12.06 -0.38 5.46
C LYS A 25 11.56 -1.27 4.32
N ILE A 26 10.31 -1.10 3.92
CA ILE A 26 9.69 -1.88 2.85
C ILE A 26 9.22 -0.92 1.76
N ASN A 27 9.58 -1.20 0.50
CA ASN A 27 9.13 -0.43 -0.65
C ASN A 27 7.93 -1.09 -1.31
N ILE A 28 6.82 -0.33 -1.40
CA ILE A 28 5.61 -0.71 -2.15
C ILE A 28 5.32 0.36 -3.21
N HIS A 29 4.99 -0.07 -4.43
CA HIS A 29 4.62 0.83 -5.52
C HIS A 29 3.54 0.22 -6.40
N THR A 30 3.81 -0.97 -6.95
CA THR A 30 2.92 -1.65 -7.89
C THR A 30 1.51 -1.83 -7.33
N GLU A 31 1.39 -2.24 -6.07
CA GLU A 31 0.10 -2.42 -5.42
C GLU A 31 -0.69 -1.12 -5.19
N LEU A 32 0.00 0.01 -4.98
CA LEU A 32 -0.65 1.32 -4.85
C LEU A 32 -1.16 1.77 -6.22
N CYS A 33 -0.35 1.58 -7.27
CA CYS A 33 -0.76 1.82 -8.64
C CYS A 33 -1.93 0.94 -9.07
N GLN A 34 -1.94 -0.34 -8.67
CA GLN A 34 -3.06 -1.24 -8.92
C GLN A 34 -4.35 -0.75 -8.25
N ALA A 35 -4.29 -0.33 -6.98
CA ALA A 35 -5.44 0.24 -6.29
C ALA A 35 -5.97 1.50 -7.01
N ALA A 36 -5.07 2.38 -7.45
CA ALA A 36 -5.44 3.55 -8.24
C ALA A 36 -6.09 3.17 -9.58
N MET A 37 -5.50 2.24 -10.34
CA MET A 37 -6.01 1.81 -11.65
C MET A 37 -7.39 1.16 -11.57
N VAL A 38 -7.65 0.36 -10.52
CA VAL A 38 -8.97 -0.22 -10.26
C VAL A 38 -9.98 0.91 -10.01
N ALA A 39 -9.67 1.85 -9.12
CA ALA A 39 -10.55 2.98 -8.82
C ALA A 39 -10.79 3.87 -10.05
N VAL A 40 -9.79 4.07 -10.91
CA VAL A 40 -9.96 4.78 -12.19
C VAL A 40 -10.95 4.06 -13.08
N LYS A 41 -10.77 2.75 -13.28
CA LYS A 41 -11.64 1.94 -14.15
C LYS A 41 -13.10 1.95 -13.67
N GLU A 42 -13.32 1.91 -12.36
CA GLU A 42 -14.66 1.90 -11.75
C GLU A 42 -15.36 3.27 -11.81
N ASN A 43 -14.61 4.37 -11.92
CA ASN A 43 -15.13 5.73 -11.84
C ASN A 43 -14.85 6.58 -13.10
N GLN A 44 -14.45 5.96 -14.21
CA GLN A 44 -14.01 6.66 -15.42
C GLN A 44 -15.07 7.57 -16.06
N ASP A 45 -16.36 7.26 -15.85
CA ASP A 45 -17.49 8.02 -16.39
C ASP A 45 -17.99 9.11 -15.43
N GLN A 46 -17.36 9.25 -14.26
CA GLN A 46 -17.73 10.25 -13.25
C GLN A 46 -17.02 11.59 -13.47
N PRO A 47 -17.57 12.71 -12.96
CA PRO A 47 -16.87 13.99 -12.97
C PRO A 47 -15.47 13.89 -12.35
N PHE A 48 -14.52 14.65 -12.90
CA PHE A 48 -13.10 14.57 -12.51
C PHE A 48 -12.88 14.64 -10.98
N LEU A 49 -13.56 15.55 -10.28
CA LEU A 49 -13.40 15.69 -8.83
C LEU A 49 -13.90 14.47 -8.04
N HIS A 50 -14.87 13.72 -8.58
CA HIS A 50 -15.32 12.47 -7.95
C HIS A 50 -14.32 11.35 -8.20
N LEU A 51 -13.92 11.16 -9.46
CA LEU A 51 -12.87 10.20 -9.85
C LEU A 51 -11.59 10.39 -9.01
N GLU A 52 -11.13 11.62 -8.87
CA GLU A 52 -9.92 11.96 -8.12
C GLU A 52 -10.02 11.58 -6.64
N ARG A 53 -11.20 11.81 -6.02
CA ARG A 53 -11.45 11.44 -4.62
C ARG A 53 -11.45 9.94 -4.42
N GLU A 54 -12.10 9.17 -5.30
CA GLU A 54 -12.14 7.71 -5.18
C GLU A 54 -10.76 7.09 -5.41
N VAL A 55 -9.96 7.61 -6.35
CA VAL A 55 -8.57 7.16 -6.55
C VAL A 55 -7.72 7.44 -5.31
N ARG A 56 -7.80 8.65 -4.73
CA ARG A 56 -7.08 8.97 -3.47
C ARG A 56 -7.50 8.06 -2.33
N LYS A 57 -8.80 7.79 -2.20
CA LYS A 57 -9.35 6.91 -1.18
C LYS A 57 -8.81 5.49 -1.33
N ALA A 58 -8.85 4.91 -2.53
CA ALA A 58 -8.35 3.56 -2.79
C ALA A 58 -6.84 3.42 -2.48
N VAL A 59 -6.03 4.40 -2.90
CA VAL A 59 -4.59 4.41 -2.58
C VAL A 59 -4.35 4.54 -1.07
N LYS A 60 -5.12 5.40 -0.39
CA LYS A 60 -5.05 5.56 1.07
C LYS A 60 -5.39 4.28 1.80
N GLU A 61 -6.47 3.61 1.41
CA GLU A 61 -6.90 2.33 1.99
C GLU A 61 -5.81 1.26 1.85
N ARG A 62 -5.24 1.10 0.65
CA ARG A 62 -4.12 0.17 0.43
C ARG A 62 -2.89 0.52 1.25
N ALA A 63 -2.56 1.81 1.39
CA ALA A 63 -1.45 2.24 2.23
C ALA A 63 -1.70 1.92 3.72
N LEU A 64 -2.92 2.12 4.22
CA LEU A 64 -3.30 1.80 5.59
C LEU A 64 -3.24 0.30 5.88
N GLU A 65 -3.69 -0.54 4.94
CA GLU A 65 -3.54 -2.00 5.01
C GLU A 65 -2.07 -2.39 5.21
N LYS A 66 -1.16 -1.77 4.45
CA LYS A 66 0.28 -2.04 4.54
C LYS A 66 0.93 -1.49 5.80
N ILE A 67 0.54 -0.31 6.27
CA ILE A 67 0.98 0.22 7.59
C ILE A 67 0.67 -0.77 8.72
N LYS A 68 -0.55 -1.33 8.70
CA LYS A 68 -0.95 -2.35 9.69
C LYS A 68 -0.15 -3.65 9.52
N LEU A 69 0.00 -4.13 8.29
CA LEU A 69 0.79 -5.34 8.00
C LEU A 69 2.24 -5.21 8.46
N PHE A 70 2.85 -4.04 8.24
CA PHE A 70 4.24 -3.77 8.59
C PHE A 70 4.44 -3.49 10.09
N GLY A 71 3.36 -3.40 10.87
CA GLY A 71 3.42 -3.12 12.31
C GLY A 71 3.84 -1.70 12.66
N SER A 72 3.70 -0.75 11.72
CA SER A 72 4.06 0.66 11.92
C SER A 72 2.89 1.54 12.41
N ASP A 73 1.67 0.99 12.49
CA ASP A 73 0.51 1.69 13.03
C ASP A 73 0.73 2.11 14.49
N GLY A 74 0.43 3.37 14.82
CA GLY A 74 0.61 3.93 16.16
C GLY A 74 2.05 4.08 16.66
N LYS A 75 3.05 4.05 15.77
CA LYS A 75 4.49 4.17 16.12
C LYS A 75 5.06 5.60 16.05
N ALA A 76 4.26 6.59 15.66
CA ALA A 76 4.70 7.98 15.59
C ALA A 76 4.59 8.65 16.97
N GLU A 77 5.59 9.47 17.31
CA GLU A 77 5.65 10.35 18.50
C GLU A 77 5.54 11.82 18.07
#